data_AF-A0A089WSV7-F1
#
_entry.id   AF-A0A089WSV7-F1
#
_cell.length_a   1.000
_cell.length_b   1.000
_cell.length_c   1.000
_cell.angle_alpha   90.00
_cell.angle_beta   90.00
_cell.angle_gamma   90.00
#
_symmetry.space_group_name_H-M   'P 1'
#
loop_
_entity.id
_entity.type
_entity.pdbx_description
1 polymer ?
#
loop_
_entity_poly.entity_id
_entity_poly.type
_entity_poly.pdbx_seq_one_letter_code
_entity_poly.pdbx_strand_id
1 'polypeptide(L)'
;MRKTLIALMFAAALPTVAMAMPEGGPRHDGPPHRGGAPFAQLDLTREQRHQVDQLMRDQMHEGREIQKRYLDKLPAAEQKAMQDEIKANHEKTDKEIRGLLKPEQQKRFDEMQKERAARAAEWQEFQAWKAEKAKKAQ
;
A
#
# COMPACT_ATOMS: atom_id res chain seq x y z
N MET A 1 2.03 26.75 39.04
CA MET A 1 0.85 27.18 38.26
C MET A 1 1.22 28.39 37.42
N ARG A 2 1.15 28.28 36.08
CA ARG A 2 0.85 29.35 35.11
C ARG A 2 0.81 28.71 33.74
N LYS A 3 -0.40 28.64 33.18
CA LYS A 3 -0.75 28.09 31.87
C LYS A 3 -0.77 29.26 30.89
N THR A 4 -0.17 29.12 29.72
CA THR A 4 -0.40 30.03 28.59
C THR A 4 -0.67 29.18 27.35
N LEU A 5 -1.96 29.00 27.09
CA LEU A 5 -2.51 28.50 25.83
C LEU A 5 -2.44 29.64 24.81
N ILE A 6 -1.80 29.41 23.67
CA ILE A 6 -1.96 30.26 22.48
C ILE A 6 -2.53 29.36 21.39
N ALA A 7 -3.84 29.48 21.20
CA ALA A 7 -4.56 28.96 20.06
C ALA A 7 -4.42 29.97 18.91
N LEU A 8 -3.90 29.53 17.77
CA LEU A 8 -3.96 30.26 16.50
C LEU A 8 -4.48 29.31 15.43
N MET A 9 -5.81 29.28 15.30
CA MET A 9 -6.51 28.72 14.15
C MET A 9 -6.46 29.75 13.03
N PHE A 10 -5.70 29.47 11.97
CA PHE A 10 -5.77 30.20 10.70
C PHE A 10 -6.57 29.35 9.70
N ALA A 11 -7.86 29.64 9.59
CA ALA A 11 -8.73 29.10 8.56
C ALA A 11 -8.45 29.86 7.24
N ALA A 12 -7.63 29.28 6.38
CA ALA A 12 -7.46 29.74 5.00
C ALA A 12 -8.47 29.01 4.10
N ALA A 13 -9.55 29.70 3.75
CA ALA A 13 -10.48 29.30 2.70
C ALA A 13 -9.80 29.53 1.33
N LEU A 14 -9.54 28.47 0.58
CA LEU A 14 -9.08 28.57 -0.81
C LEU A 14 -10.29 28.53 -1.76
N PRO A 15 -10.44 29.50 -2.69
CA PRO A 15 -11.45 29.44 -3.74
C PRO A 15 -11.09 28.36 -4.76
N THR A 16 -11.98 27.38 -4.90
CA THR A 16 -11.94 26.31 -5.91
C THR A 16 -12.21 26.86 -7.31
N VAL A 17 -11.15 27.07 -8.10
CA VAL A 17 -11.28 27.24 -9.55
C VAL A 17 -11.46 25.86 -10.19
N ALA A 18 -12.69 25.58 -10.63
CA ALA A 18 -13.00 24.43 -11.46
C ALA A 18 -12.47 24.66 -12.88
N MET A 19 -11.30 24.11 -13.20
CA MET A 19 -10.86 23.95 -14.59
C MET A 19 -11.52 22.70 -15.17
N ALA A 20 -12.43 22.91 -16.11
CA ALA A 20 -13.04 21.84 -16.91
C ALA A 20 -11.96 21.07 -17.67
N MET A 21 -11.84 19.76 -17.44
CA MET A 21 -11.08 18.87 -18.31
C MET A 21 -12.02 18.26 -19.39
N PRO A 22 -11.63 18.32 -20.68
CA PRO A 22 -12.43 17.77 -21.76
C PRO A 22 -12.51 16.24 -21.74
N GLU A 23 -13.70 15.76 -22.13
CA GLU A 23 -14.13 14.39 -22.40
C GLU A 23 -12.99 13.41 -22.75
N GLY A 24 -12.78 12.42 -21.89
CA GLY A 24 -11.78 11.38 -22.05
C GLY A 24 -12.07 10.44 -23.23
N GLY A 25 -11.08 10.29 -24.10
CA GLY A 25 -11.06 9.41 -25.27
C GLY A 25 -11.16 7.90 -24.96
N PRO A 26 -11.06 7.06 -26.01
CA PRO A 26 -11.46 5.65 -25.98
C PRO A 26 -10.73 4.84 -24.90
N ARG A 27 -11.54 4.15 -24.08
CA ARG A 27 -11.09 3.26 -23.01
C ARG A 27 -10.45 2.00 -23.61
N HIS A 28 -9.17 1.79 -23.34
CA HIS A 28 -8.44 0.57 -23.67
C HIS A 28 -8.75 -0.55 -22.66
N ASP A 29 -9.38 -1.64 -23.10
CA ASP A 29 -9.52 -2.91 -22.38
C ASP A 29 -8.22 -3.72 -22.45
N GLY A 30 -7.20 -3.27 -21.72
CA GLY A 30 -5.95 -4.02 -21.46
C GLY A 30 -5.75 -4.22 -19.96
N PRO A 31 -4.97 -5.24 -19.52
CA PRO A 31 -4.64 -5.44 -18.11
C PRO A 31 -4.16 -4.10 -17.51
N PRO A 32 -4.61 -3.71 -16.31
CA PRO A 32 -4.28 -2.40 -15.75
C PRO A 32 -2.76 -2.29 -15.60
N HIS A 33 -2.12 -1.60 -16.54
CA HIS A 33 -0.71 -1.31 -16.50
C HIS A 33 -0.47 -0.43 -15.28
N ARG A 34 0.09 -1.04 -14.24
CA ARG A 34 0.59 -0.35 -13.05
C ARG A 34 1.80 0.49 -13.46
N GLY A 35 1.54 1.60 -14.17
CA GLY A 35 2.55 2.39 -14.88
C GLY A 35 3.17 1.59 -16.02
N GLY A 36 3.12 2.09 -17.26
CA GLY A 36 3.93 1.51 -18.32
C GLY A 36 5.39 1.56 -17.87
N ALA A 37 5.98 0.40 -17.54
CA ALA A 37 7.40 0.35 -17.21
C ALA A 37 8.15 1.01 -18.38
N PRO A 38 9.13 1.89 -18.15
CA PRO A 38 9.83 2.61 -19.22
C PRO A 38 10.31 1.70 -20.36
N PHE A 39 10.64 0.45 -20.01
CA PHE A 39 11.12 -0.59 -20.92
C PHE A 39 10.02 -1.29 -21.74
N ALA A 40 8.74 -1.14 -21.38
CA ALA A 40 7.62 -1.72 -22.12
C ALA A 40 7.36 -1.03 -23.47
N GLN A 41 7.91 0.18 -23.66
CA GLN A 41 7.85 0.93 -24.92
C GLN A 41 9.00 0.57 -25.88
N LEU A 42 10.01 -0.17 -25.39
CA LEU A 42 11.11 -0.66 -26.22
C LEU A 42 10.67 -1.93 -26.94
N ASP A 43 11.07 -2.07 -28.21
CA ASP A 43 10.84 -3.30 -28.98
C ASP A 43 11.82 -4.39 -28.55
N LEU A 44 11.58 -4.93 -27.34
CA LEU A 44 12.40 -5.97 -26.73
C LEU A 44 12.00 -7.33 -27.29
N THR A 45 13.01 -8.15 -27.62
CA THR A 45 12.78 -9.59 -27.87
C THR A 45 12.22 -10.26 -26.61
N ARG A 46 11.63 -11.44 -26.76
CA ARG A 46 11.07 -12.21 -25.63
C ARG A 46 12.10 -12.50 -24.53
N GLU A 47 13.32 -12.79 -24.92
CA GLU A 47 14.42 -13.08 -23.99
C GLU A 47 14.88 -11.81 -23.25
N GLN A 48 15.03 -10.70 -23.97
CA GLN A 48 15.34 -9.40 -23.35
C GLN A 48 14.26 -8.98 -22.37
N ARG A 49 12.97 -9.16 -22.72
CA ARG A 49 11.86 -8.84 -21.80
C ARG A 49 11.94 -9.66 -20.52
N HIS A 50 12.24 -10.95 -20.61
CA HIS A 50 12.39 -11.80 -19.43
C HIS A 50 13.54 -11.33 -18.53
N GLN A 51 14.70 -11.00 -19.13
CA GLN A 51 15.86 -10.49 -18.38
C GLN A 51 15.56 -9.14 -17.71
N VAL A 52 14.89 -8.23 -18.42
CA VAL A 52 14.46 -6.94 -17.86
C VAL A 52 13.46 -7.15 -16.72
N ASP A 53 12.46 -8.02 -16.90
CA ASP A 53 11.49 -8.32 -15.83
C ASP A 53 12.17 -8.90 -14.59
N GLN A 54 13.19 -9.74 -14.77
CA GLN A 54 13.99 -10.27 -13.67
C GLN A 54 14.75 -9.14 -12.95
N LEU A 55 15.49 -8.31 -13.68
CA LEU A 55 16.21 -7.17 -13.11
C LEU A 55 15.29 -6.22 -12.34
N MET A 56 14.09 -5.96 -12.86
CA MET A 56 13.11 -5.09 -12.18
C MET A 56 12.56 -5.72 -10.90
N ARG A 57 12.34 -7.05 -10.87
CA ARG A 57 11.95 -7.75 -9.65
C ARG A 57 13.07 -7.75 -8.62
N ASP A 58 14.30 -7.99 -9.05
CA ASP A 58 15.48 -7.99 -8.19
C ASP A 58 15.71 -6.59 -7.60
N GLN A 59 15.63 -5.54 -8.42
CA GLN A 59 15.71 -4.16 -7.96
C GLN A 59 14.61 -3.82 -6.94
N MET A 60 13.36 -4.24 -7.19
CA MET A 60 12.26 -4.03 -6.24
C MET A 60 12.53 -4.75 -4.91
N HIS A 61 13.06 -5.98 -4.97
CA HIS A 61 13.42 -6.76 -3.79
C HIS A 61 14.56 -6.10 -3.00
N GLU A 62 15.65 -5.73 -3.66
CA GLU A 62 16.78 -5.02 -3.06
C GLU A 62 16.36 -3.70 -2.42
N GLY A 63 15.50 -2.92 -3.09
CA GLY A 63 14.93 -1.69 -2.54
C GLY A 63 14.16 -1.94 -1.25
N ARG A 64 13.35 -3.00 -1.18
CA ARG A 64 12.64 -3.40 0.04
C ARG A 64 13.59 -3.83 1.16
N GLU A 65 14.63 -4.60 0.84
CA GLU A 65 15.63 -5.03 1.83
C GLU A 65 16.47 -3.86 2.35
N ILE A 66 16.83 -2.89 1.50
CA ILE A 66 17.45 -1.63 1.92
C ILE A 66 16.54 -0.92 2.92
N GLN A 67 15.28 -0.66 2.55
CA GLN A 67 14.33 0.03 3.42
C GLN A 67 14.16 -0.70 4.76
N LYS A 68 13.93 -2.02 4.71
CA LYS A 68 13.78 -2.85 5.89
C LYS A 68 14.97 -2.74 6.84
N ARG A 69 16.20 -2.82 6.33
CA ARG A 69 17.42 -2.66 7.14
C ARG A 69 17.50 -1.33 7.89
N TYR A 70 16.91 -0.26 7.35
CA TYR A 70 16.84 1.03 8.05
C TYR A 70 15.66 1.09 9.02
N LEU A 71 14.50 0.52 8.66
CA LEU A 71 13.35 0.44 9.58
C LEU A 71 13.64 -0.44 10.80
N ASP A 72 14.40 -1.52 10.63
CA ASP A 72 14.82 -2.42 11.73
C ASP A 72 15.71 -1.72 12.77
N LYS A 73 16.31 -0.57 12.41
CA LYS A 73 17.10 0.27 13.34
C LYS A 73 16.24 1.19 14.19
N LEU A 74 14.96 1.39 13.84
CA LEU A 74 14.06 2.20 14.64
C LEU A 74 13.82 1.53 16.00
N PRO A 75 13.68 2.30 17.10
CA PRO A 75 13.24 1.76 18.37
C PRO A 75 11.91 1.02 18.25
N ALA A 76 11.70 -0.02 19.06
CA ALA A 76 10.47 -0.82 19.02
C ALA A 76 9.19 0.02 19.21
N ALA A 77 9.27 1.10 20.00
CA ALA A 77 8.16 2.04 20.19
C ALA A 77 7.81 2.80 18.89
N GLU A 78 8.81 3.27 18.14
CA GLU A 78 8.62 3.97 16.87
C GLU A 78 8.15 3.01 15.77
N GLN A 79 8.69 1.79 15.72
CA GLN A 79 8.19 0.76 14.80
C GLN A 79 6.71 0.47 15.06
N LYS A 80 6.32 0.35 16.33
CA LYS A 80 4.93 0.14 16.72
C LYS A 80 4.05 1.34 16.36
N ALA A 81 4.50 2.57 16.63
CA ALA A 81 3.77 3.78 16.26
C ALA A 81 3.52 3.84 14.75
N MET A 82 4.55 3.57 13.93
CA MET A 82 4.41 3.51 12.47
C MET A 82 3.39 2.46 12.03
N GLN A 83 3.43 1.25 12.59
CA GLN A 83 2.47 0.20 12.25
C GLN A 83 1.03 0.56 12.65
N ASP A 84 0.87 1.16 13.83
CA ASP A 84 -0.42 1.61 14.34
C ASP A 84 -0.98 2.75 13.46
N GLU A 85 -0.14 3.68 13.00
CA GLU A 85 -0.51 4.74 12.05
C GLU A 85 -0.92 4.20 10.68
N ILE A 86 -0.16 3.26 10.12
CA ILE A 86 -0.50 2.59 8.85
C ILE A 86 -1.85 1.88 8.98
N LYS A 87 -2.06 1.15 10.08
CA LYS A 87 -3.32 0.46 10.36
C LYS A 87 -4.48 1.45 10.46
N ALA A 88 -4.32 2.52 11.22
CA ALA A 88 -5.35 3.56 11.38
C ALA A 88 -5.69 4.21 10.02
N ASN A 89 -4.69 4.47 9.18
CA ASN A 89 -4.89 5.01 7.85
C ASN A 89 -5.66 4.03 6.94
N HIS A 90 -5.30 2.74 6.94
CA HIS A 90 -6.05 1.72 6.21
C HIS A 90 -7.51 1.62 6.68
N GLU A 91 -7.75 1.57 7.99
CA GLU A 91 -9.11 1.51 8.53
C GLU A 91 -9.94 2.75 8.17
N LYS A 92 -9.31 3.93 8.15
CA LYS A 92 -9.96 5.17 7.69
C LYS A 92 -10.33 5.06 6.21
N THR A 93 -9.38 4.72 5.35
CA THR A 93 -9.63 4.56 3.90
C THR A 93 -10.69 3.51 3.62
N ASP A 94 -10.68 2.38 4.32
CA ASP A 94 -11.68 1.31 4.14
C ASP A 94 -13.09 1.79 4.52
N LYS A 95 -13.23 2.59 5.58
CA LYS A 95 -14.51 3.21 5.96
C LYS A 95 -15.00 4.19 4.90
N GLU A 96 -14.11 5.03 4.38
CA GLU A 96 -14.44 5.99 3.31
C GLU A 96 -14.86 5.25 2.03
N ILE A 97 -14.12 4.22 1.62
CA ILE A 97 -14.48 3.37 0.47
C ILE A 97 -15.84 2.73 0.71
N ARG A 98 -16.06 2.10 1.85
CA ARG A 98 -17.35 1.46 2.17
C ARG A 98 -18.51 2.44 2.11
N GLY A 99 -18.31 3.68 2.55
CA GLY A 99 -19.29 4.77 2.48
C GLY A 99 -19.68 5.17 1.05
N LEU A 100 -18.81 4.94 0.06
CA LEU A 100 -19.07 5.21 -1.36
C LEU A 100 -19.76 4.05 -2.09
N LEU A 101 -19.81 2.86 -1.49
CA LEU A 101 -20.35 1.66 -2.10
C LEU A 101 -21.88 1.54 -1.91
N LYS A 102 -22.56 0.95 -2.91
CA LYS A 102 -23.98 0.56 -2.79
C LYS A 102 -24.14 -0.61 -1.80
N PRO A 103 -25.33 -0.85 -1.21
CA PRO A 103 -25.54 -1.91 -0.22
C PRO A 103 -25.06 -3.31 -0.64
N GLU A 104 -25.33 -3.71 -1.89
CA GLU A 104 -24.86 -5.01 -2.41
C GLU A 104 -23.33 -5.06 -2.60
N GLN A 105 -22.69 -3.94 -2.92
CA GLN A 105 -21.23 -3.85 -3.01
C GLN A 105 -20.58 -3.84 -1.62
N GLN A 106 -21.23 -3.23 -0.62
CA GLN A 106 -20.77 -3.24 0.77
C GLN A 106 -20.71 -4.65 1.32
N LYS A 107 -21.72 -5.50 1.06
CA LYS A 107 -21.71 -6.92 1.47
C LYS A 107 -20.46 -7.63 0.93
N ARG A 108 -20.20 -7.53 -0.37
CA ARG A 108 -19.04 -8.15 -1.00
C ARG A 108 -17.72 -7.56 -0.48
N PHE A 109 -17.68 -6.25 -0.22
CA PHE A 109 -16.51 -5.61 0.36
C PHE A 109 -16.22 -6.13 1.78
N ASP A 110 -17.24 -6.22 2.62
CA ASP A 110 -17.12 -6.73 3.99
C ASP A 110 -16.68 -8.20 4.01
N GLU A 111 -17.16 -9.02 3.07
CA GLU A 111 -16.70 -10.40 2.86
C GLU A 111 -15.22 -10.45 2.46
N MET A 112 -14.80 -9.64 1.47
CA MET A 112 -13.39 -9.56 1.07
C MET A 112 -12.48 -9.13 2.24
N GLN A 113 -12.94 -8.22 3.10
CA GLN A 113 -12.18 -7.80 4.28
C GLN A 113 -12.02 -8.94 5.30
N LYS A 114 -13.07 -9.74 5.51
CA LYS A 114 -13.00 -10.94 6.37
C LYS A 114 -12.02 -11.97 5.81
N GLU A 115 -12.07 -12.24 4.50
CA GLU A 115 -11.12 -13.17 3.86
C GLU A 115 -9.67 -12.70 3.93
N ARG A 116 -9.43 -11.38 3.81
CA ARG A 116 -8.10 -10.79 3.98
C ARG A 116 -7.60 -10.97 5.40
N ALA A 117 -8.45 -10.75 6.39
CA ALA A 117 -8.11 -10.95 7.80
C ALA A 117 -7.78 -12.42 8.11
N ALA A 118 -8.56 -13.36 7.57
CA ALA A 118 -8.30 -14.79 7.70
C ALA A 118 -6.95 -15.18 7.08
N ARG A 119 -6.69 -14.78 5.82
CA ARG A 119 -5.40 -15.02 5.15
C ARG A 119 -4.22 -14.38 5.88
N ALA A 120 -4.41 -13.20 6.46
CA ALA A 120 -3.38 -12.56 7.27
C ALA A 120 -3.07 -13.37 8.54
N ALA A 121 -4.10 -13.90 9.22
CA ALA A 121 -3.91 -14.77 10.39
C ALA A 121 -3.19 -16.08 10.02
N GLU A 122 -3.64 -16.77 8.97
CA GLU A 122 -2.98 -17.98 8.45
C GLU A 122 -1.52 -17.72 8.08
N TRP A 123 -1.24 -16.58 7.45
CA TRP A 123 0.13 -16.21 7.10
C TRP A 123 1.00 -15.97 8.34
N GLN A 124 0.45 -15.37 9.40
CA GLN A 124 1.18 -15.18 10.66
C GLN A 124 1.50 -16.53 11.32
N GLU A 125 0.56 -17.46 11.34
CA GLU A 125 0.79 -18.82 11.84
C GLU A 125 1.86 -19.54 11.03
N PHE A 126 1.82 -19.42 9.70
CA PHE A 126 2.84 -20.00 8.82
C PHE A 126 4.24 -19.40 9.07
N GLN A 127 4.34 -18.09 9.28
CA GLN A 127 5.62 -17.45 9.61
C GLN A 127 6.16 -17.91 10.97
N ALA A 128 5.29 -18.05 11.98
CA ALA A 128 5.67 -18.60 13.28
C ALA A 128 6.19 -20.04 13.15
N TRP A 129 5.48 -20.90 12.41
CA TRP A 129 5.93 -22.27 12.10
C TRP A 129 7.29 -22.28 11.38
N LYS A 130 7.50 -21.40 10.40
CA LYS A 130 8.76 -21.30 9.66
C LYS A 130 9.92 -20.89 10.59
N ALA A 131 9.67 -19.96 11.52
CA ALA A 131 10.66 -19.54 12.52
C ALA A 131 11.00 -20.67 13.50
N GLU A 132 10.02 -21.43 13.96
CA GLU A 132 10.26 -22.62 14.80
C GLU A 132 11.06 -23.71 14.07
N LYS A 133 10.74 -23.95 12.80
CA LYS A 133 11.48 -24.92 11.98
C LYS A 133 12.93 -24.49 11.76
N ALA A 134 13.18 -23.21 11.47
CA ALA A 134 14.53 -22.67 11.33
C ALA A 134 15.35 -22.82 12.62
N LYS A 135 14.74 -22.58 13.79
CA LYS A 135 15.39 -22.77 15.10
C LYS A 135 15.74 -24.24 15.41
N LYS A 136 14.95 -25.20 14.91
CA LYS A 136 15.19 -26.64 15.10
C LYS A 136 16.21 -27.23 14.11
N ALA A 137 16.59 -26.46 13.09
CA ALA A 137 17.56 -26.88 12.06
C ALA A 137 18.97 -26.29 12.28
N GLN A 138 19.17 -25.53 13.36
CA GLN A 138 20.47 -25.07 13.86
C GLN A 138 20.86 -25.88 15.09
#